data_AF-A0A7V5PPM4-F1
#
_entry.id   AF-A0A7V5PPM4-F1
#
_cell.length_a   1.000
_cell.length_b   1.000
_cell.length_c   1.000
_cell.angle_alpha   90.00
_cell.angle_beta   90.00
_cell.angle_gamma   90.00
#
_symmetry.space_group_name_H-M   'P 1'
#
loop_
_entity.id
_entity.type
_entity.pdbx_description
1 polymer ?
#
loop_
_entity_poly.entity_id
_entity_poly.type
_entity_poly.pdbx_seq_one_letter_code
_entity_poly.pdbx_strand_id
1 'polypeptide(L)' 'MIQRDELAQYLAEFLRVNEFDDLGPNGLQVYGRPQISKIVTGVSASVELFEQALRRNAD' A
#
# COMPACT_ATOMS: atom_id res chain seq x y z
N MET A 1 -2.09 15.31 0.13
CA MET A 1 -1.07 14.45 -0.49
C MET A 1 -0.06 14.09 0.59
N ILE A 2 0.38 12.84 0.66
CA ILE A 2 1.30 12.33 1.68
C ILE A 2 2.55 11.74 1.01
N GLN A 3 3.69 11.74 1.68
CA GLN A 3 4.86 11.00 1.19
C GLN A 3 4.63 9.49 1.39
N ARG A 4 5.00 8.69 0.40
CA ARG A 4 4.87 7.22 0.44
C ARG A 4 5.50 6.63 1.70
N ASP A 5 6.69 7.09 2.05
CA ASP A 5 7.44 6.55 3.18
C ASP A 5 6.81 6.96 4.53
N GLU A 6 6.21 8.16 4.59
CA GLU A 6 5.44 8.62 5.75
C GLU A 6 4.17 7.77 5.93
N LEU A 7 3.45 7.47 4.83
CA LEU A 7 2.29 6.58 4.87
C LEU A 7 2.68 5.15 5.28
N ALA A 8 3.78 4.62 4.73
CA ALA A 8 4.26 3.28 5.07
C ALA A 8 4.62 3.17 6.55
N GLN A 9 5.33 4.18 7.10
CA GLN A 9 5.67 4.24 8.51
C GLN A 9 4.40 4.32 9.39
N TYR A 10 3.47 5.21 9.04
CA TYR A 10 2.19 5.33 9.77
C TYR A 10 1.43 4.01 9.83
N LEU A 11 1.32 3.30 8.70
CA LEU A 11 0.62 2.01 8.64
C LEU A 11 1.35 0.92 9.43
N ALA A 12 2.69 0.89 9.38
CA ALA A 12 3.48 -0.06 10.14
C ALA A 12 3.28 0.09 11.65
N GLU A 13 3.23 1.34 12.14
CA GLU A 13 2.96 1.66 13.55
C GLU A 13 1.50 1.36 13.93
N PHE A 14 0.55 1.84 13.12
CA PHE A 14 -0.88 1.69 13.40
C PHE A 14 -1.32 0.22 13.45
N LEU A 15 -0.83 -0.59 12.51
CA LEU A 15 -1.15 -2.02 12.42
C LEU A 15 -0.20 -2.89 13.26
N ARG A 16 0.84 -2.30 13.86
CA ARG A 16 1.83 -2.99 14.69
C ARG A 16 2.45 -4.19 13.96
N VAL A 17 2.79 -4.00 12.69
CA VAL A 17 3.20 -5.11 11.78
C VAL A 17 4.43 -5.87 12.26
N ASN A 18 5.28 -5.24 13.08
CA ASN A 18 6.48 -5.86 13.66
C ASN A 18 6.18 -6.80 14.85
N GLU A 19 4.93 -6.89 15.30
CA GLU A 19 4.53 -7.76 16.40
C GLU A 19 4.01 -9.13 15.93
N PHE A 20 3.86 -9.33 14.62
CA PHE A 20 3.32 -10.54 14.05
C PHE A 20 4.32 -11.15 13.07
N ASP A 21 4.61 -12.43 13.24
CA ASP A 21 5.32 -13.23 12.26
C ASP A 21 4.33 -13.65 11.16
N ASP A 22 4.56 -13.14 9.95
CA ASP A 22 3.74 -13.46 8.78
C ASP A 22 4.56 -14.31 7.79
N LEU A 23 3.87 -15.13 7.01
CA LEU A 23 4.49 -15.91 5.94
C LEU A 23 5.01 -15.00 4.82
N GLY A 24 4.43 -13.80 4.65
CA GLY A 24 4.80 -12.83 3.64
C GLY A 24 5.37 -11.52 4.22
N PRO A 25 6.03 -10.70 3.39
CA PRO A 25 6.52 -9.39 3.82
C PRO A 25 5.35 -8.42 4.06
N ASN A 26 5.26 -7.88 5.27
CA ASN A 26 4.35 -6.78 5.60
C ASN A 26 4.94 -5.42 5.17
N GLY A 27 4.08 -4.50 4.73
CA GLY A 27 4.46 -3.13 4.35
C GLY A 27 4.62 -2.92 2.83
N LEU A 28 5.53 -2.02 2.44
CA LEU A 28 5.74 -1.64 1.05
C LEU A 28 6.43 -2.77 0.26
N GLN A 29 5.70 -3.39 -0.66
CA GLN A 29 6.23 -4.49 -1.48
C GLN A 29 6.74 -4.03 -2.85
N VAL A 30 6.08 -3.06 -3.48
CA VAL A 30 6.45 -2.52 -4.79
C VAL A 30 6.49 -1.01 -4.72
N TYR A 31 7.61 -0.43 -5.15
CA TYR A 31 7.80 1.01 -5.13
C TYR A 31 7.01 1.70 -6.25
N GLY A 32 6.21 2.69 -5.87
CA GLY A 32 5.57 3.64 -6.77
C GLY A 32 6.14 5.05 -6.62
N ARG A 33 5.35 6.03 -7.06
CA ARG A 33 5.61 7.47 -6.93
C ARG A 33 5.81 7.90 -5.46
N PRO A 34 6.63 8.93 -5.20
CA PRO A 34 6.91 9.39 -3.84
C PRO A 34 5.72 10.07 -3.18
N GLN A 35 4.85 10.75 -3.94
CA GLN A 35 3.74 11.51 -3.39
C GLN A 35 2.38 10.90 -3.76
N ILE A 36 1.59 10.53 -2.75
CA ILE A 36 0.33 9.80 -2.89
C ILE A 36 -0.85 10.75 -2.59
N SER A 37 -1.88 10.70 -3.43
CA SER A 37 -3.10 11.52 -3.34
C SER A 37 -4.38 10.67 -3.35
N LYS A 38 -4.35 9.48 -3.95
CA LYS A 38 -5.49 8.55 -4.07
C LYS A 38 -5.02 7.12 -3.92
N ILE A 39 -5.61 6.43 -2.96
CA ILE A 39 -5.33 5.02 -2.65
C ILE A 39 -6.53 4.17 -3.10
N VAL A 40 -6.24 3.01 -3.66
CA VAL A 40 -7.22 1.93 -3.87
C VAL A 40 -6.78 0.74 -3.03
N THR A 41 -7.73 0.12 -2.35
CA THR A 41 -7.51 -1.06 -1.51
C THR A 41 -8.27 -2.25 -2.08
N GLY A 42 -7.75 -3.46 -1.91
CA GLY A 42 -8.40 -4.70 -2.25
C GLY A 42 -7.93 -5.83 -1.34
N VAL A 43 -8.65 -6.95 -1.33
CA VAL A 43 -8.29 -8.12 -0.49
C VAL A 43 -7.06 -8.83 -1.04
N SER A 44 -6.95 -8.95 -2.37
CA SER A 44 -5.84 -9.60 -3.05
C SER A 44 -5.26 -8.68 -4.13
N ALA A 45 -3.94 -8.68 -4.28
CA ALA A 45 -3.21 -7.98 -5.35
C ALA A 45 -3.37 -8.70 -6.71
N SER A 46 -4.61 -8.80 -7.21
CA SER A 46 -4.95 -9.45 -8.48
C SER A 46 -4.78 -8.51 -9.67
N VAL A 47 -4.68 -9.08 -10.89
CA VAL A 47 -4.67 -8.30 -12.15
C VAL A 47 -5.87 -7.37 -12.23
N GLU A 48 -7.05 -7.85 -11.86
CA GLU A 48 -8.27 -7.06 -11.85
C GLU A 48 -8.16 -5.84 -10.91
N LEU A 49 -7.59 -6.00 -9.71
CA LEU A 49 -7.39 -4.88 -8.78
C LEU A 49 -6.53 -3.79 -9.43
N PHE A 50 -5.43 -4.16 -10.07
CA PHE A 50 -4.54 -3.21 -10.73
C PHE A 50 -5.21 -2.52 -11.94
N GLU A 51 -6.02 -3.23 -12.72
CA GLU A 51 -6.81 -2.61 -13.79
C GLU A 51 -7.81 -1.58 -13.26
N GLN A 52 -8.49 -1.90 -12.15
CA GLN A 52 -9.44 -0.96 -11.53
C GLN A 52 -8.70 0.25 -10.92
N ALA A 53 -7.55 0.02 -10.27
CA ALA A 53 -6.70 1.08 -9.74
C ALA A 53 -6.26 2.06 -10.85
N LEU A 54 -5.85 1.52 -12.01
CA LEU A 54 -5.53 2.31 -13.20
C LEU A 54 -6.73 3.12 -13.69
N ARG A 55 -7.91 2.49 -13.88
CA ARG A 55 -9.14 3.19 -14.30
C ARG A 55 -9.56 4.31 -13.35
N ARG A 56 -9.26 4.16 -12.06
CA ARG A 56 -9.55 5.17 -11.02
C ARG A 56 -8.46 6.23 -10.89
N ASN A 57 -7.36 6.14 -11.64
CA ASN A 57 -6.17 6.98 -11.48
C ASN A 57 -5.69 6.99 -10.03
N ALA A 58 -5.49 5.79 -9.48
CA ALA A 58 -4.83 5.58 -8.21
C ALA A 58 -3.33 5.85 -8.33
N ASP A 59 -2.71 6.11 -7.20
CA ASP A 59 -1.33 6.55 -7.07
C ASP A 59 -0.41 5.49 -6.50
#